data_AF-A0A2E7V3J0-F1
#
_entry.id   AF-A0A2E7V3J0-F1
#
_cell.length_a   1.000
_cell.length_b   1.000
_cell.length_c   1.000
_cell.angle_alpha   90.00
_cell.angle_beta   90.00
_cell.angle_gamma   90.00
#
_symmetry.space_group_name_H-M   'P 1'
#
loop_
_entity.id
_entity.type
_entity.pdbx_description
1 polymer ?
#
loop_
_entity_poly.entity_id
_entity_poly.type
_entity_poly.pdbx_seq_one_letter_code
_entity_poly.pdbx_strand_id
1 'polypeptide(L)'
;EMKIEKDIPVPPRGNKPHPWEEMEIGDSFFVEESPEASMKQIQNTMFTSIRHRRKDLPEGYGISTRRWPRGKPYGIRVWRVK
;
A
#
# COMPACT_ATOMS: atom_id res chain seq x y z
N GLU A 1 8.70 6.38 7.76
CA GLU A 1 9.61 5.86 6.72
C GLU A 1 8.92 4.69 6.01
N MET A 2 8.97 4.59 4.68
CA MET A 2 8.37 3.46 3.94
C MET A 2 9.45 2.42 3.66
N LYS A 3 9.24 1.18 4.12
CA LYS A 3 10.14 0.05 3.87
C LYS A 3 9.40 -1.04 3.10
N ILE A 4 9.98 -1.49 1.98
CA ILE A 4 9.47 -2.62 1.20
C ILE A 4 9.88 -3.92 1.90
N GLU A 5 8.92 -4.82 2.07
CA GLU A 5 9.01 -6.10 2.75
C GLU A 5 8.57 -7.21 1.77
N LYS A 6 9.45 -8.16 1.50
CA LYS A 6 9.24 -9.27 0.57
C LYS A 6 8.56 -10.47 1.24
N ASP A 7 7.93 -11.34 0.43
CA ASP A 7 7.36 -12.63 0.84
C ASP A 7 6.24 -12.59 1.90
N ILE A 8 5.48 -11.49 1.99
CA ILE A 8 4.37 -11.38 2.96
C ILE A 8 3.07 -11.88 2.33
N PRO A 9 2.38 -12.86 2.94
CA PRO A 9 1.13 -13.39 2.40
C PRO A 9 0.07 -12.29 2.26
N VAL A 10 -0.60 -12.30 1.12
CA VAL A 10 -1.50 -11.24 0.67
C VAL A 10 -2.90 -11.36 1.28
N PRO A 11 -3.40 -10.37 2.04
CA PRO A 11 -4.82 -10.22 2.36
C PRO A 11 -5.56 -9.42 1.26
N PRO A 12 -6.91 -9.43 1.17
CA PRO A 12 -7.71 -8.74 0.12
C PRO A 12 -7.91 -7.21 0.33
N ARG A 13 -8.42 -6.48 -0.71
CA ARG A 13 -7.83 -5.25 -1.32
C ARG A 13 -8.27 -3.82 -0.91
N GLY A 14 -7.39 -2.83 -1.21
CA GLY A 14 -7.55 -1.35 -1.26
C GLY A 14 -6.19 -0.64 -1.59
N ASN A 15 -6.08 0.71 -1.75
CA ASN A 15 -5.06 1.41 -2.63
C ASN A 15 -4.40 2.72 -2.05
N LYS A 16 -3.04 3.18 -2.25
CA LYS A 16 -2.15 4.51 -2.10
C LYS A 16 -1.03 4.83 -3.09
N PRO A 17 -0.31 6.01 -3.12
CA PRO A 17 0.90 6.24 -3.88
C PRO A 17 2.07 5.89 -3.01
N HIS A 18 2.96 5.18 -3.64
CA HIS A 18 3.57 4.02 -3.05
C HIS A 18 4.65 3.57 -4.04
N PRO A 19 5.64 2.78 -3.59
CA PRO A 19 6.80 2.38 -4.39
C PRO A 19 6.45 1.37 -5.49
N TRP A 20 5.66 1.80 -6.48
CA TRP A 20 5.01 0.92 -7.45
C TRP A 20 5.90 0.22 -8.44
N GLU A 21 6.91 0.93 -8.91
CA GLU A 21 7.84 0.40 -9.90
C GLU A 21 8.83 -0.58 -9.27
N GLU A 22 9.01 -0.51 -7.95
CA GLU A 22 9.96 -1.32 -7.18
C GLU A 22 9.33 -2.58 -6.59
N MET A 23 8.00 -2.72 -6.64
CA MET A 23 7.29 -3.85 -6.03
C MET A 23 7.12 -5.03 -6.99
N GLU A 24 7.58 -6.18 -6.54
CA GLU A 24 7.31 -7.49 -7.12
C GLU A 24 5.99 -8.08 -6.58
N ILE A 25 5.39 -9.05 -7.28
CA ILE A 25 4.18 -9.72 -6.77
C ILE A 25 4.52 -10.42 -5.45
N GLY A 26 3.76 -10.11 -4.39
CA GLY A 26 4.02 -10.60 -3.03
C GLY A 26 4.70 -9.57 -2.13
N ASP A 27 5.29 -8.51 -2.69
CA ASP A 27 5.86 -7.42 -1.90
C ASP A 27 4.77 -6.65 -1.16
N SER A 28 5.16 -6.10 -0.02
CA SER A 28 4.34 -5.20 0.76
C SER A 28 5.15 -4.06 1.34
N PHE A 29 4.50 -3.00 1.78
CA PHE A 29 5.14 -2.01 2.65
C PHE A 29 4.09 -1.40 3.57
N PHE A 30 4.57 -0.77 4.64
CA PHE A 30 3.74 -0.20 5.67
C PHE A 30 3.78 1.32 5.64
N VAL A 31 2.61 1.93 5.79
CA VAL A 31 2.45 3.37 5.97
C VAL A 31 1.85 3.59 7.34
N GLU A 32 2.72 4.04 8.24
CA GLU A 32 2.40 4.39 9.62
C GLU A 32 1.52 5.65 9.68
N GLU A 33 0.55 5.64 10.59
CA GLU A 33 -0.17 6.86 10.99
C GLU A 33 0.77 7.78 11.74
N SER A 34 0.86 9.02 11.27
CA SER A 34 1.66 10.05 11.92
C SER A 34 0.76 11.24 12.32
N PRO A 35 1.20 12.09 13.26
CA PRO A 35 0.47 13.32 13.61
C PRO A 35 0.14 14.21 12.39
N GLU A 36 0.95 14.13 11.34
CA GLU A 36 0.82 14.89 10.10
C GLU A 36 -0.15 14.25 9.09
N ALA A 37 -0.48 12.97 9.25
CA ALA A 37 -1.33 12.23 8.31
C ALA A 37 -2.24 11.23 9.03
N SER A 38 -3.50 11.65 9.24
CA SER A 38 -4.56 10.79 9.78
C SER A 38 -4.81 9.55 8.92
N MET A 39 -5.33 8.46 9.50
CA MET A 39 -5.66 7.26 8.73
C MET A 39 -6.56 7.49 7.50
N LYS A 40 -7.44 8.49 7.56
CA LYS A 40 -8.31 8.85 6.42
C LYS A 40 -7.52 9.55 5.32
N GLN A 41 -6.65 10.49 5.68
CA GLN A 41 -5.71 11.10 4.72
C GLN A 41 -4.76 10.06 4.18
N ILE A 42 -4.36 9.09 5.02
CA ILE A 42 -3.79 7.80 4.64
C ILE A 42 -4.68 7.22 3.56
N GLN A 43 -5.78 6.54 3.78
CA GLN A 43 -6.62 5.99 2.68
C GLN A 43 -6.94 6.91 1.46
N ASN A 44 -7.02 8.24 1.56
CA ASN A 44 -7.41 9.10 0.43
C ASN A 44 -6.32 9.46 -0.56
N THR A 45 -5.10 9.78 -0.11
CA THR A 45 -3.98 9.76 -1.06
C THR A 45 -3.97 8.39 -1.72
N MET A 46 -4.52 7.40 -0.99
CA MET A 46 -4.32 6.01 -1.21
C MET A 46 -4.96 5.62 -2.59
N PHE A 47 -6.25 5.78 -2.69
CA PHE A 47 -6.93 5.38 -3.92
C PHE A 47 -6.53 6.22 -5.14
N THR A 48 -6.04 7.44 -4.92
CA THR A 48 -5.78 8.45 -5.95
C THR A 48 -4.60 8.13 -6.86
N SER A 49 -3.44 7.74 -6.35
CA SER A 49 -2.26 7.50 -7.20
C SER A 49 -2.31 6.24 -8.05
N ILE A 50 -2.97 5.19 -7.58
CA ILE A 50 -3.07 3.93 -8.32
C ILE A 50 -3.91 4.18 -9.53
N ARG A 51 -5.00 4.93 -9.35
CA ARG A 51 -5.84 5.37 -10.46
C ARG A 51 -5.04 6.16 -11.48
N HIS A 52 -4.15 7.07 -11.05
CA HIS A 52 -3.32 7.85 -11.97
C HIS A 52 -2.22 7.02 -12.65
N ARG A 53 -1.53 6.13 -11.92
CA ARG A 53 -0.42 5.33 -12.46
C ARG A 53 -0.85 4.04 -13.18
N ARG A 54 -2.13 3.66 -13.15
CA ARG A 54 -2.62 2.42 -13.77
C ARG A 54 -2.26 2.28 -15.26
N LYS A 55 -2.05 3.40 -15.96
CA LYS A 55 -1.65 3.41 -17.38
C LYS A 55 -0.16 3.13 -17.59
N ASP A 56 0.67 3.44 -16.58
CA ASP A 56 2.12 3.33 -16.63
C ASP A 56 2.62 2.04 -15.99
N LEU A 57 1.75 1.34 -15.28
CA LEU A 57 2.05 0.07 -14.64
C LEU A 57 1.78 -1.11 -15.58
N PRO A 58 2.57 -2.20 -15.51
CA PRO A 58 2.40 -3.38 -16.33
C PRO A 58 0.95 -3.90 -16.37
N GLU A 59 0.57 -4.50 -17.49
CA GLU A 59 -0.73 -5.17 -17.60
C GLU A 59 -0.88 -6.23 -16.50
N GLY A 60 -2.04 -6.23 -15.83
CA GLY A 60 -2.28 -7.11 -14.68
C GLY A 60 -2.01 -6.47 -13.31
N TYR A 61 -1.40 -5.28 -13.24
CA TYR A 61 -1.03 -4.63 -11.97
C TYR A 61 -2.21 -4.49 -10.97
N GLY A 62 -2.18 -5.21 -9.84
CA GLY A 62 -3.13 -5.15 -8.74
C GLY A 62 -2.49 -4.91 -7.36
N ILE A 63 -3.24 -4.24 -6.48
CA ILE A 63 -2.82 -3.89 -5.11
C ILE A 63 -3.87 -4.30 -4.08
N SER A 64 -3.42 -4.55 -2.85
CA SER A 64 -4.25 -4.71 -1.66
C SER A 64 -3.86 -3.75 -0.52
N THR A 65 -4.80 -3.36 0.35
CA THR A 65 -4.52 -2.61 1.60
C THR A 65 -5.30 -3.18 2.76
N ARG A 66 -4.70 -3.19 3.95
CA ARG A 66 -5.33 -3.59 5.20
C ARG A 66 -4.89 -2.66 6.32
N ARG A 67 -5.83 -2.28 7.18
CA ARG A 67 -5.48 -1.69 8.48
C ARG A 67 -4.80 -2.77 9.31
N TRP A 68 -3.63 -2.46 9.85
CA TRP A 68 -2.90 -3.43 10.68
C TRP A 68 -3.43 -3.37 12.12
N PRO A 69 -4.07 -4.43 12.64
CA PRO A 69 -4.68 -4.39 13.97
C PRO A 69 -3.63 -4.58 15.08
N ARG A 70 -3.65 -3.63 16.03
CA ARG A 70 -3.11 -3.64 17.41
C ARG A 70 -1.62 -3.99 17.63
N GLY A 71 -0.87 -2.92 17.83
CA GLY A 71 0.52 -2.80 18.27
C GLY A 71 1.05 -1.51 17.67
N LYS A 72 1.72 -0.63 18.43
CA LYS A 72 2.44 0.48 17.79
C LYS A 72 3.53 -0.15 16.91
N PRO A 73 3.64 0.19 15.62
CA PRO A 73 2.96 1.30 14.93
C PRO A 73 1.58 0.96 14.32
N TYR A 74 0.63 1.90 14.42
CA TYR A 74 -0.70 1.81 13.80
C TYR A 74 -0.66 2.38 12.38
N GLY A 75 -1.33 1.78 11.40
CA GLY A 75 -1.21 2.20 10.01
C GLY A 75 -1.89 1.29 8.99
N ILE A 76 -1.54 1.48 7.73
CA ILE A 76 -1.99 0.65 6.60
C ILE A 76 -0.81 -0.08 5.99
N ARG A 77 -0.97 -1.39 5.84
CA ARG A 77 -0.10 -2.22 5.03
C ARG A 77 -0.67 -2.38 3.63
N VAL A 78 0.20 -2.39 2.64
CA VAL A 78 -0.15 -2.43 1.21
C VAL A 78 0.64 -3.53 0.53
N TRP A 79 0.01 -4.29 -0.37
CA TRP A 79 0.64 -5.40 -1.10
C TRP A 79 0.50 -5.25 -2.61
N ARG A 80 1.46 -5.79 -3.36
CA ARG A 80 1.37 -6.06 -4.81
C ARG A 80 0.85 -7.49 -5.02
N VAL A 81 -0.23 -7.66 -5.79
CA VAL A 81 -1.02 -8.91 -5.78
C VAL A 81 -1.34 -9.51 -7.15
N LYS A 82 -1.04 -8.81 -8.23
CA LYS A 82 -1.17 -9.26 -9.64
C LYS A 82 -0.27 -8.39 -10.47
#